data_AF-A0A1L9VLR2-F1
#
_entry.id   AF-A0A1L9VLR2-F1
#
_cell.length_a   1.000
_cell.length_b   1.000
_cell.length_c   1.000
_cell.angle_alpha   90.00
_cell.angle_beta   90.00
_cell.angle_gamma   90.00
#
_symmetry.space_group_name_H-M   'P 1'
#
loop_
_entity.id
_entity.type
_entity.pdbx_description
1 polymer ?
#
loop_
_entity_poly.entity_id
_entity_poly.type
_entity_poly.pdbx_seq_one_letter_code
_entity_poly.pdbx_strand_id
1 'polypeptide(L)'
;MSIYSALILLVWSCMFISATAISSQNVGNITLYGPDQLDSQVSRGFLDCLRNTGVEYNIYVDEDGTTVVVPTANRDVDFDGEDRELLRCIMDVNHRMKVAAKSSEYYQREHESAVPSRSTTHEWLSEQDALGKTPIGTRPAKTHLTGDFSGGAAATGNGISIRWRRRIELMALSLRYWTYASDYTG
;
A
#
# COMPACT_ATOMS: atom_id res chain seq x y z
N MET A 1 56.42 -11.35 64.49
CA MET A 1 56.51 -9.94 64.93
C MET A 1 56.37 -9.09 63.67
N SER A 2 55.17 -8.53 63.40
CA SER A 2 54.77 -7.15 63.75
C SER A 2 55.66 -6.13 63.01
N ILE A 3 55.19 -5.20 62.15
CA ILE A 3 54.09 -4.23 62.30
C ILE A 3 53.89 -3.49 60.94
N TYR A 4 52.63 -3.30 60.53
CA TYR A 4 51.99 -2.16 59.82
C TYR A 4 52.70 -1.45 58.65
N SER A 5 51.97 -1.24 57.54
CA SER A 5 51.51 0.11 57.12
C SER A 5 50.65 0.06 55.85
N ALA A 6 49.48 0.70 55.96
CA ALA A 6 48.57 1.03 54.87
C ALA A 6 49.13 2.18 54.00
N LEU A 7 48.77 2.19 52.71
CA LEU A 7 48.74 3.34 51.77
C LEU A 7 48.17 2.80 50.44
N ILE A 8 46.85 2.88 50.18
CA ILE A 8 46.11 4.00 49.56
C ILE A 8 46.51 4.27 48.10
N LEU A 9 45.60 3.81 47.22
CA LEU A 9 45.13 4.36 45.93
C LEU A 9 46.09 4.50 44.74
N LEU A 10 45.80 3.75 43.68
CA LEU A 10 45.55 4.26 42.31
C LEU A 10 44.56 3.26 41.65
N VAL A 11 43.27 3.60 41.57
CA VAL A 11 42.58 4.10 40.35
C VAL A 11 42.80 3.19 39.14
N TRP A 12 41.66 2.82 38.55
CA TRP A 12 41.40 2.47 37.14
C TRP A 12 41.09 1.01 36.82
N SER A 13 40.10 0.85 35.92
CA SER A 13 39.65 -0.38 35.23
C SER A 13 38.53 -1.15 35.97
N CYS A 14 37.37 -1.46 35.41
CA CYS A 14 36.78 -1.27 34.08
C CYS A 14 35.26 -1.18 34.29
N MET A 15 34.66 -0.03 33.96
CA MET A 15 33.23 0.02 33.69
C MET A 15 33.03 -0.74 32.37
N PHE A 16 32.60 -2.00 32.46
CA PHE A 16 32.12 -2.74 31.29
C PHE A 16 30.77 -2.15 30.88
N ILE A 17 30.82 -1.10 30.05
CA ILE A 17 29.66 -0.67 29.28
C ILE A 17 29.51 -1.71 28.18
N SER A 18 28.59 -2.65 28.37
CA SER A 18 28.13 -3.53 27.29
C SER A 18 27.53 -2.65 26.20
N ALA A 19 28.26 -2.46 25.11
CA ALA A 19 27.73 -1.88 23.89
C ALA A 19 26.60 -2.80 23.40
N THR A 20 25.35 -2.36 23.56
CA THR A 20 24.22 -2.98 22.86
C THR A 20 24.49 -2.81 21.36
N ALA A 21 24.68 -3.93 20.67
CA ALA A 21 24.73 -3.95 19.22
C ALA A 21 23.47 -3.26 18.68
N ILE A 22 23.66 -2.13 18.02
CA ILE A 22 22.61 -1.44 17.28
C ILE A 22 22.15 -2.43 16.20
N SER A 23 20.90 -2.88 16.30
CA SER A 23 20.28 -3.73 15.29
C SER A 23 20.41 -3.04 13.93
N SER A 24 21.12 -3.67 12.99
CA SER A 24 21.13 -3.27 11.59
C SER A 24 19.68 -3.30 11.11
N GLN A 25 19.07 -2.12 10.98
CA GLN A 25 17.76 -2.00 10.36
C GLN A 25 17.98 -2.28 8.88
N ASN A 26 17.47 -3.42 8.41
CA ASN A 26 17.44 -3.76 7.00
C ASN A 26 16.60 -2.68 6.30
N VAL A 27 17.26 -1.69 5.69
CA VAL A 27 16.61 -0.64 4.91
C VAL A 27 16.00 -1.34 3.71
N GLY A 28 14.71 -1.67 3.79
CA GLY A 28 14.01 -2.34 2.69
C GLY A 28 14.04 -1.46 1.44
N ASN A 29 14.21 -2.04 0.27
CA ASN A 29 14.06 -1.31 -0.99
C ASN A 29 12.59 -1.35 -1.44
N ILE A 30 12.08 -0.23 -1.96
CA ILE A 30 10.75 -0.09 -2.56
C ILE A 30 10.90 -0.13 -4.07
N THR A 31 10.14 -0.99 -4.73
CA THR A 31 10.03 -1.03 -6.19
C THR A 31 9.22 0.15 -6.71
N LEU A 32 9.75 0.84 -7.72
CA LEU A 32 9.07 1.86 -8.48
C LEU A 32 8.45 1.23 -9.73
N TYR A 33 7.20 1.58 -10.02
CA TYR A 33 6.47 1.06 -11.16
C TYR A 33 6.21 2.19 -12.17
N GLY A 34 6.35 1.89 -13.46
CA GLY A 34 5.94 2.76 -14.56
C GLY A 34 4.74 2.18 -15.31
N PRO A 35 4.10 2.97 -16.18
CA PRO A 35 3.05 2.46 -17.07
C PRO A 35 3.62 1.40 -18.02
N ASP A 36 2.81 0.41 -18.36
CA ASP A 36 3.12 -0.64 -19.34
C ASP A 36 1.85 -1.05 -20.09
N GLN A 37 1.99 -1.86 -21.14
CA GLN A 37 0.85 -2.49 -21.78
C GLN A 37 0.11 -3.40 -20.79
N LEU A 38 -1.22 -3.36 -20.82
CA LEU A 38 -2.03 -4.24 -19.98
C LEU A 38 -1.86 -5.71 -20.40
N ASP A 39 -1.35 -6.53 -19.49
CA ASP A 39 -1.20 -7.98 -19.68
C ASP A 39 -2.58 -8.67 -19.64
N SER A 40 -2.88 -9.46 -20.67
CA SER A 40 -4.19 -10.13 -20.80
C SER A 40 -4.49 -11.15 -19.69
N GLN A 41 -3.47 -11.83 -19.16
CA GLN A 41 -3.64 -12.78 -18.06
C GLN A 41 -3.94 -12.02 -16.76
N VAL A 42 -3.28 -10.88 -16.54
CA VAL A 42 -3.53 -10.02 -15.36
C VAL A 42 -4.94 -9.47 -15.39
N SER A 43 -5.37 -8.86 -16.51
CA SER A 43 -6.70 -8.25 -16.58
C SER A 43 -7.82 -9.28 -16.53
N ARG A 44 -7.65 -10.45 -17.16
CA ARG A 44 -8.63 -11.55 -17.05
C ARG A 44 -8.72 -12.06 -15.61
N GLY A 45 -7.59 -12.27 -14.95
CA GLY A 45 -7.57 -12.66 -13.53
C GLY A 45 -8.25 -11.63 -12.62
N PHE A 46 -8.05 -10.34 -12.88
CA PHE A 46 -8.75 -9.27 -12.16
C PHE A 46 -10.27 -9.32 -12.39
N LEU A 47 -10.72 -9.39 -13.63
CA LEU A 47 -12.15 -9.44 -13.99
C LEU A 47 -12.83 -10.69 -13.43
N ASP A 48 -12.15 -11.84 -13.44
CA ASP A 48 -12.67 -13.07 -12.84
C ASP A 48 -12.73 -12.96 -11.31
N CYS A 49 -11.77 -12.30 -10.68
CA CYS A 49 -11.84 -11.99 -9.25
C CYS A 49 -13.06 -11.12 -8.93
N LEU A 50 -13.29 -10.04 -9.70
CA LEU A 50 -14.46 -9.17 -9.53
C LEU A 50 -15.79 -9.93 -9.66
N ARG A 51 -15.89 -10.85 -10.63
CA ARG A 51 -17.10 -11.66 -10.82
C ARG A 51 -17.39 -12.59 -9.63
N ASN A 52 -16.36 -12.96 -8.87
CA ASN A 52 -16.44 -13.88 -7.74
C ASN A 52 -16.61 -13.19 -6.38
N THR A 53 -16.63 -11.85 -6.31
CA THR A 53 -16.87 -11.12 -5.05
C THR A 53 -18.30 -11.28 -4.55
N GLY A 54 -19.25 -11.57 -5.45
CA GLY A 54 -20.69 -11.58 -5.16
C GLY A 54 -21.35 -10.21 -5.17
N VAL A 55 -20.58 -9.13 -5.42
CA VAL A 55 -21.05 -7.74 -5.52
C VAL A 55 -20.97 -7.29 -6.98
N GLU A 56 -21.97 -6.52 -7.42
CA GLU A 56 -21.98 -5.97 -8.77
C GLU A 56 -21.26 -4.61 -8.82
N TYR A 57 -20.30 -4.52 -9.73
CA TYR A 57 -19.53 -3.31 -9.99
C TYR A 57 -19.60 -2.92 -11.45
N ASN A 58 -19.54 -1.61 -11.69
CA ASN A 58 -19.23 -1.05 -13.00
C ASN A 58 -17.73 -0.69 -13.07
N ILE A 59 -17.21 -0.64 -14.29
CA ILE A 59 -15.81 -0.35 -14.58
C ILE A 59 -15.76 0.73 -15.66
N TYR A 60 -14.90 1.71 -15.46
CA TYR A 60 -14.46 2.62 -16.52
C TYR A 60 -12.93 2.71 -16.51
N VAL A 61 -12.36 3.31 -17.57
CA VAL A 61 -10.93 3.65 -17.59
C VAL A 61 -10.81 5.17 -17.54
N ASP A 62 -10.05 5.65 -16.57
CA ASP A 62 -9.77 7.08 -16.39
C ASP A 62 -8.75 7.56 -17.43
N GLU A 63 -8.64 8.87 -17.65
CA GLU A 63 -7.78 9.45 -18.72
C GLU A 63 -6.30 9.07 -18.56
N ASP A 64 -5.85 8.75 -17.35
CA ASP A 64 -4.50 8.31 -17.06
C ASP A 64 -4.27 6.79 -17.29
N GLY A 65 -5.25 6.08 -17.85
CA GLY A 65 -5.24 4.65 -18.10
C GLY A 65 -5.50 3.79 -16.86
N THR A 66 -5.98 4.38 -15.76
CA THR A 66 -6.38 3.63 -14.56
C THR A 66 -7.73 2.96 -14.77
N THR A 67 -7.80 1.64 -14.59
CA THR A 67 -9.07 0.92 -14.50
C THR A 67 -9.74 1.21 -13.16
N VAL A 68 -10.88 1.89 -13.17
CA VAL A 68 -11.61 2.28 -11.97
C VAL A 68 -12.84 1.40 -11.80
N VAL A 69 -12.96 0.79 -10.62
CA VAL A 69 -14.14 0.02 -10.21
C VAL A 69 -15.04 0.89 -9.35
N VAL A 70 -16.34 0.91 -9.64
CA VAL A 70 -17.34 1.63 -8.85
C VAL A 70 -18.51 0.72 -8.50
N PRO A 71 -19.10 0.82 -7.30
CA PRO A 71 -20.34 0.12 -6.98
C PRO A 71 -21.46 0.50 -7.95
N THR A 72 -22.22 -0.49 -8.43
CA THR A 72 -23.37 -0.24 -9.32
C THR A 72 -24.51 0.46 -8.57
N ALA A 73 -24.71 0.12 -7.29
CA ALA A 73 -25.60 0.87 -6.41
C ALA A 73 -24.95 2.20 -6.01
N ASN A 74 -25.73 3.27 -5.86
CA ASN A 74 -25.24 4.56 -5.37
C ASN A 74 -24.86 4.44 -3.88
N ARG A 75 -23.57 4.20 -3.60
CA ARG A 75 -23.00 4.03 -2.26
C ARG A 75 -21.49 4.25 -2.27
N ASP A 76 -20.93 4.43 -1.08
CA ASP A 76 -19.47 4.40 -0.88
C ASP A 76 -18.93 2.96 -0.91
N VAL A 77 -17.61 2.84 -1.07
CA VAL A 77 -16.88 1.57 -1.04
C VAL A 77 -16.58 1.19 0.41
N ASP A 78 -17.08 0.03 0.85
CA ASP A 78 -16.89 -0.50 2.20
C ASP A 78 -15.91 -1.69 2.20
N PHE A 79 -14.61 -1.37 2.31
CA PHE A 79 -13.56 -2.38 2.35
C PHE A 79 -13.50 -3.22 3.64
N ASP A 80 -14.19 -2.80 4.70
CA ASP A 80 -14.30 -3.57 5.95
C ASP A 80 -15.51 -4.52 5.94
N GLY A 81 -16.50 -4.24 5.09
CA GLY A 81 -17.72 -5.04 4.88
C GLY A 81 -17.81 -5.70 3.51
N GLU A 82 -18.79 -5.28 2.70
CA GLU A 82 -19.18 -5.97 1.46
C GLU A 82 -18.11 -5.95 0.37
N ASP A 83 -17.27 -4.91 0.31
CA ASP A 83 -16.22 -4.74 -0.71
C ASP A 83 -14.85 -5.29 -0.25
N ARG A 84 -14.82 -6.06 0.84
CA ARG A 84 -13.57 -6.67 1.33
C ARG A 84 -12.92 -7.57 0.28
N GLU A 85 -13.72 -8.30 -0.51
CA GLU A 85 -13.18 -9.13 -1.59
C GLU A 85 -12.70 -8.29 -2.79
N LEU A 86 -13.35 -7.15 -3.08
CA LEU A 86 -12.85 -6.18 -4.06
C LEU A 86 -11.45 -5.67 -3.68
N LEU A 87 -11.23 -5.34 -2.40
CA LEU A 87 -9.91 -4.94 -1.92
C LEU A 87 -8.85 -6.02 -2.21
N ARG A 88 -9.18 -7.29 -1.98
CA ARG A 88 -8.27 -8.41 -2.27
C ARG A 88 -7.96 -8.50 -3.77
N CYS A 89 -8.98 -8.44 -4.63
CA CYS A 89 -8.80 -8.42 -6.08
C CYS A 89 -7.86 -7.32 -6.53
N ILE A 90 -8.04 -6.10 -6.00
CA ILE A 90 -7.18 -4.95 -6.30
C ILE A 90 -5.75 -5.21 -5.82
N MET A 91 -5.57 -5.69 -4.59
CA MET A 91 -4.25 -5.96 -4.02
C MET A 91 -3.45 -6.99 -4.83
N ASP A 92 -4.13 -8.03 -5.33
CA ASP A 92 -3.49 -9.10 -6.09
C ASP A 92 -2.91 -8.60 -7.42
N VAL A 93 -3.53 -7.59 -8.03
CA VAL A 93 -3.10 -7.08 -9.35
C VAL A 93 -2.41 -5.71 -9.31
N ASN A 94 -2.43 -5.00 -8.18
CA ASN A 94 -1.93 -3.61 -8.07
C ASN A 94 -0.46 -3.41 -8.47
N HIS A 95 0.36 -4.47 -8.48
CA HIS A 95 1.75 -4.42 -8.89
C HIS A 95 1.97 -4.65 -10.40
N ARG A 96 0.92 -5.03 -11.14
CA ARG A 96 0.95 -5.34 -12.59
C ARG A 96 -0.10 -4.59 -13.40
N MET A 97 -1.06 -3.94 -12.74
CA MET A 97 -2.17 -3.22 -13.36
C MET A 97 -2.43 -1.89 -12.64
N LYS A 98 -2.76 -0.83 -13.40
CA LYS A 98 -3.29 0.41 -12.83
C LYS A 98 -4.77 0.22 -12.53
N VAL A 99 -5.09 0.05 -11.25
CA VAL A 99 -6.44 -0.20 -10.78
C VAL A 99 -6.76 0.63 -9.55
N ALA A 100 -8.02 1.09 -9.45
CA ALA A 100 -8.56 1.82 -8.32
C ALA A 100 -10.01 1.42 -8.05
N ALA A 101 -10.52 1.77 -6.87
CA ALA A 101 -11.96 1.79 -6.61
C ALA A 101 -12.38 3.21 -6.21
N LYS A 102 -13.57 3.63 -6.64
CA LYS A 102 -14.17 4.92 -6.27
C LYS A 102 -15.62 4.72 -5.80
N SER A 103 -16.06 5.64 -4.96
CA SER A 103 -17.46 5.76 -4.53
C SER A 103 -18.35 6.13 -5.71
N SER A 104 -19.56 5.56 -5.75
CA SER A 104 -20.62 5.98 -6.69
C SER A 104 -21.61 6.96 -6.04
N GLU A 105 -21.42 7.32 -4.77
CA GLU A 105 -22.31 8.22 -4.02
C GLU A 105 -22.37 9.61 -4.66
N TYR A 106 -21.22 10.10 -5.11
CA TYR A 106 -21.10 11.37 -5.78
C TYR A 106 -21.08 11.17 -7.28
N TYR A 107 -21.94 11.93 -7.97
CA TYR A 107 -21.95 11.95 -9.42
C TYR A 107 -20.61 12.47 -9.96
N GLN A 108 -19.98 11.66 -10.80
CA GLN A 108 -18.80 12.02 -11.59
C GLN A 108 -19.13 11.73 -13.05
N ARG A 109 -18.66 12.57 -13.99
CA ARG A 109 -19.01 12.43 -15.42
C ARG A 109 -18.50 11.08 -15.96
N GLU A 110 -17.39 10.63 -15.44
CA GLU A 110 -16.71 9.38 -15.80
C GLU A 110 -17.55 8.15 -15.40
N HIS A 111 -18.55 8.30 -14.53
CA HIS A 111 -19.50 7.22 -14.23
C HIS A 111 -20.45 6.94 -15.41
N GLU A 112 -20.65 7.89 -16.35
CA GLU A 112 -21.50 7.69 -17.52
C GLU A 112 -20.90 6.71 -18.54
N SER A 113 -19.56 6.62 -18.60
CA SER A 113 -18.86 5.65 -19.45
C SER A 113 -18.65 4.30 -18.78
N ALA A 114 -19.06 4.16 -17.51
CA ALA A 114 -18.86 2.93 -16.76
C ALA A 114 -19.78 1.81 -17.27
N VAL A 115 -19.18 0.66 -17.56
CA VAL A 115 -19.88 -0.54 -18.03
C VAL A 115 -19.86 -1.63 -16.97
N PRO A 116 -20.85 -2.55 -16.94
CA PRO A 116 -20.84 -3.63 -15.97
C PRO A 116 -19.58 -4.51 -16.08
N SER A 117 -18.94 -4.78 -14.94
CA SER A 117 -17.73 -5.62 -14.86
C SER A 117 -17.91 -7.01 -15.47
N ARG A 118 -19.13 -7.54 -15.45
CA ARG A 118 -19.48 -8.84 -16.05
C ARG A 118 -19.35 -8.83 -17.57
N SER A 119 -19.68 -7.72 -18.23
CA SER A 119 -19.55 -7.53 -19.68
C SER A 119 -18.18 -7.04 -20.12
N THR A 120 -17.35 -6.56 -19.18
CA THR A 120 -15.98 -6.11 -19.48
C THR A 120 -15.07 -7.27 -19.87
N THR A 121 -14.25 -7.06 -20.88
CA THR A 121 -13.21 -8.00 -21.32
C THR A 121 -11.82 -7.33 -21.31
N HIS A 122 -10.77 -8.13 -21.52
CA HIS A 122 -9.43 -7.57 -21.70
C HIS A 122 -9.37 -6.62 -22.90
N GLU A 123 -9.99 -7.03 -24.01
CA GLU A 123 -9.99 -6.30 -25.27
C GLU A 123 -10.68 -4.94 -25.09
N TRP A 124 -11.82 -4.89 -24.38
CA TRP A 124 -12.48 -3.63 -24.03
C TRP A 124 -11.58 -2.74 -23.17
N LEU A 125 -10.90 -3.29 -22.15
CA LEU A 125 -9.98 -2.51 -21.32
C LEU A 125 -8.83 -1.93 -22.15
N SER A 126 -8.25 -2.71 -23.06
CA SER A 126 -7.20 -2.23 -23.96
C SER A 126 -7.68 -1.20 -24.97
N GLU A 127 -8.91 -1.33 -25.49
CA GLU A 127 -9.54 -0.32 -26.36
C GLU A 127 -9.83 1.00 -25.63
N GLN A 128 -9.99 0.95 -24.31
CA GLN A 128 -10.15 2.12 -23.44
C GLN A 128 -8.81 2.62 -22.87
N ASP A 129 -7.67 2.19 -23.43
CA ASP A 129 -6.32 2.59 -23.01
C ASP A 129 -5.98 2.25 -21.54
N ALA A 130 -6.55 1.18 -20.98
CA ALA A 130 -6.17 0.69 -19.67
C ALA A 130 -4.70 0.24 -19.64
N LEU A 131 -3.99 0.57 -18.57
CA LEU A 131 -2.55 0.35 -18.47
C LEU A 131 -2.17 -0.72 -17.43
N GLY A 132 -1.15 -1.48 -17.81
CA GLY A 132 -0.37 -2.32 -16.93
C GLY A 132 0.62 -1.51 -16.08
N LYS A 133 1.41 -2.23 -15.28
CA LYS A 133 2.55 -1.68 -14.55
C LYS A 133 3.76 -2.57 -14.74
N THR A 134 4.92 -1.95 -14.93
CA THR A 134 6.21 -2.64 -14.99
C THR A 134 7.20 -2.03 -14.00
N PRO A 135 8.07 -2.83 -13.35
CA PRO A 135 9.14 -2.29 -12.51
C PRO A 135 10.13 -1.45 -13.32
N ILE A 136 10.31 -0.18 -12.94
CA ILE A 136 11.26 0.75 -13.59
C ILE A 136 12.47 1.07 -12.72
N GLY A 137 12.49 0.59 -11.47
CA GLY A 137 13.62 0.78 -10.57
C GLY A 137 13.29 0.48 -9.12
N THR A 138 14.24 0.82 -8.25
CA THR A 138 14.10 0.66 -6.80
C THR A 138 14.66 1.86 -6.08
N ARG A 139 14.07 2.24 -4.95
CA ARG A 139 14.63 3.24 -4.03
C ARG A 139 14.64 2.73 -2.59
N PRO A 140 15.56 3.22 -1.73
CA PRO A 140 15.53 2.89 -0.30
C PRO A 140 14.19 3.32 0.31
N ALA A 141 13.58 2.44 1.11
CA ALA A 141 12.45 2.82 1.95
C ALA A 141 12.91 3.91 2.91
N LYS A 142 12.16 5.01 2.99
CA LYS A 142 12.39 5.99 4.06
C LYS A 142 12.07 5.30 5.39
N THR A 143 13.10 5.02 6.17
CA THR A 143 12.94 4.67 7.57
C THR A 143 12.38 5.88 8.30
N HIS A 144 11.08 5.87 8.59
CA HIS A 144 10.54 6.84 9.53
C HIS A 144 10.99 6.41 10.92
N LEU A 145 12.10 6.99 11.40
CA LEU A 145 12.48 6.90 12.81
C LEU A 145 11.32 7.51 13.62
N THR A 146 10.46 6.67 14.17
CA THR A 146 9.54 7.06 15.23
C THR A 146 10.38 7.44 16.42
N GLY A 147 10.59 8.74 16.62
CA GLY A 147 11.04 9.28 17.89
C GLY A 147 10.04 8.88 18.97
N ASP A 148 10.56 8.42 20.09
CA ASP A 148 9.84 7.92 21.26
C ASP A 148 8.69 8.85 21.67
N PHE A 149 7.46 8.33 21.62
CA PHE A 149 6.36 8.86 22.41
C PHE A 149 6.23 8.00 23.67
N SER A 150 6.95 8.41 24.71
CA SER A 150 6.68 7.93 26.08
C SER A 150 5.34 8.52 26.53
N GLY A 151 4.30 7.68 26.56
CA GLY A 151 2.98 8.07 27.07
C GLY A 151 2.08 6.84 27.12
N GLY A 152 2.10 6.15 28.26
CA GLY A 152 1.36 4.90 28.46
C GLY A 152 -0.15 5.09 28.46
N ALA A 153 -0.85 4.19 27.77
CA ALA A 153 -2.12 3.65 28.19
C ALA A 153 -2.28 2.27 27.54
N ALA A 154 -2.47 1.26 28.38
CA ALA A 154 -2.65 -0.12 27.98
C ALA A 154 -3.88 -0.28 27.06
N ALA A 155 -3.68 -0.89 25.90
CA ALA A 155 -4.76 -1.48 25.12
C ALA A 155 -4.27 -2.82 24.54
N THR A 156 -4.49 -3.87 25.34
CA THR A 156 -4.58 -5.26 24.90
C THR A 156 -5.54 -5.37 23.72
N GLY A 157 -5.05 -5.76 22.55
CA GLY A 157 -5.91 -6.05 21.40
C GLY A 157 -5.17 -6.23 20.08
N ASN A 158 -4.90 -7.48 19.71
CA ASN A 158 -4.68 -7.99 18.35
C ASN A 158 -3.78 -7.16 17.40
N GLY A 159 -2.47 -7.42 17.46
CA GLY A 159 -1.42 -6.87 16.58
C GLY A 159 -1.50 -7.23 15.09
N ILE A 160 -2.64 -7.71 14.60
CA ILE A 160 -2.89 -7.92 13.17
C ILE A 160 -3.56 -6.68 12.56
N SER A 161 -4.46 -5.98 13.28
CA SER A 161 -5.28 -4.89 12.71
C SER A 161 -4.50 -3.61 12.34
N ILE A 162 -3.42 -3.30 13.06
CA ILE A 162 -2.67 -2.04 12.89
C ILE A 162 -1.77 -2.07 11.64
N ARG A 163 -1.30 -3.27 11.25
CA ARG A 163 -0.48 -3.45 10.04
C ARG A 163 -1.29 -3.24 8.75
N TRP A 164 -2.59 -3.56 8.76
CA TRP A 164 -3.49 -3.36 7.63
C TRP A 164 -3.92 -1.89 7.49
N ARG A 165 -4.21 -1.19 8.60
CA ARG A 165 -4.58 0.25 8.56
C ARG A 165 -3.51 1.15 7.95
N ARG A 166 -2.22 0.95 8.27
CA ARG A 166 -1.13 1.73 7.63
C ARG A 166 -0.97 1.43 6.15
N ARG A 167 -1.31 0.22 5.70
CA ARG A 167 -1.21 -0.16 4.28
C ARG A 167 -2.39 0.38 3.47
N ILE A 168 -3.58 0.48 4.08
CA ILE A 168 -4.78 1.08 3.49
C ILE A 168 -4.63 2.61 3.38
N GLU A 169 -4.11 3.29 4.39
CA GLU A 169 -3.74 4.72 4.28
C GLU A 169 -2.67 4.93 3.21
N LEU A 170 -1.67 4.04 3.10
CA LEU A 170 -0.68 4.12 2.04
C LEU A 170 -1.23 3.81 0.64
N MET A 171 -2.30 3.03 0.49
CA MET A 171 -2.90 2.76 -0.83
C MET A 171 -3.89 3.83 -1.25
N ALA A 172 -4.72 4.34 -0.34
CA ALA A 172 -5.58 5.51 -0.58
C ALA A 172 -4.77 6.80 -0.75
N LEU A 173 -3.65 6.95 -0.02
CA LEU A 173 -2.67 8.00 -0.30
C LEU A 173 -1.87 7.68 -1.57
N SER A 174 -1.57 6.42 -1.93
CA SER A 174 -0.90 6.13 -3.21
C SER A 174 -1.78 6.49 -4.40
N LEU A 175 -3.09 6.27 -4.33
CA LEU A 175 -4.05 6.72 -5.34
C LEU A 175 -4.06 8.26 -5.48
N ARG A 176 -3.81 9.01 -4.40
CA ARG A 176 -3.56 10.47 -4.44
C ARG A 176 -2.09 10.87 -4.69
N TYR A 177 -1.13 9.95 -4.57
CA TYR A 177 0.30 10.21 -4.77
C TYR A 177 0.68 10.03 -6.23
N TRP A 178 -0.03 9.18 -6.98
CA TRP A 178 0.14 9.09 -8.43
C TRP A 178 -0.36 10.36 -9.13
N THR A 179 -1.45 10.97 -8.65
CA THR A 179 -1.90 12.29 -9.14
C THR A 179 -0.94 13.43 -8.77
N TYR A 180 -0.12 13.29 -7.72
CA TYR A 180 0.86 14.31 -7.33
C TYR A 180 2.24 14.09 -7.98
N ALA A 181 2.57 12.86 -8.38
CA ALA A 181 3.86 12.54 -9.00
C ALA A 181 3.88 12.78 -10.51
N SER A 182 2.72 12.81 -11.19
CA SER A 182 2.63 13.18 -12.62
C SER A 182 2.79 14.68 -12.87
N ASP A 183 2.54 15.54 -11.87
CA ASP A 183 2.67 17.00 -12.00
C ASP A 183 4.11 17.51 -11.84
N TYR A 184 5.09 16.63 -11.60
CA TYR A 184 6.51 16.98 -11.43
C TYR A 184 7.43 16.31 -12.46
N THR A 185 6.96 16.16 -13.69
CA THR A 185 7.83 15.98 -14.85
C THR A 185 7.58 17.07 -15.87
N GLY A 186 8.29 18.19 -15.71
CA GLY A 186 8.75 19.09 -16.78
C GLY A 186 7.71 19.76 -17.65
#